data_AF-A0A2E9PFD5-F1
#
_entry.id   AF-A0A2E9PFD5-F1
#
_cell.length_a   1.000
_cell.length_b   1.000
_cell.length_c   1.000
_cell.angle_alpha   90.00
_cell.angle_beta   90.00
_cell.angle_gamma   90.00
#
_symmetry.space_group_name_H-M   'P 1'
#
loop_
_entity.id
_entity.type
_entity.pdbx_description
1 polymer ?
#
loop_
_entity_poly.entity_id
_entity_poly.type
_entity_poly.pdbx_seq_one_letter_code
_entity_poly.pdbx_strand_id
1 'polypeptide(L)'
;MSSDFVFNKEYPLSDLVEFVNEKIDSTKISLDTYISTDNMITDRGGVETATKLPSATKFHHFKPTDTLFSNIRTYFRKVWFAEFEGGASPDVLVFRTKEPKVLDPAYLFYLLSDKKFSEYTVLTSKGAKMPRGDKAAIMQYTVFVPEPNVQRTISSALRTYDLKLKANTKINQTLEHLAKAIFKSWFVDFDPIKAKIETLATGGSADDAELAAMSIISAKPLDELNGLKASNPEAFNKLAQTAALFPAAMQDSEFGEIPEGWEVKPFKKVIDKYVDNRGKTPPIVENGIPLVEVKHLPENSAFPNLNTEKRVTEETYKTWFRVHVEPKDILISTVGTIGRTSFIKSTNFGIAQNVLGLRFAKAIEPEYMFYTIKSHRFQHDMTARLVTTVQSSIKRKDLDTIDILVPKPSIQIAFCEFVEPLIDEQFVNNTQNNDLAIIRDTLLPKLLSGEIDLTNEVVE
;
A
#
# COMPACT_ATOMS: atom_id res chain seq x y z
N MET A 1 37.71 21.08 -6.55
CA MET A 1 37.94 22.44 -7.08
C MET A 1 37.22 23.38 -6.14
N SER A 2 37.90 24.03 -5.17
CA SER A 2 37.18 24.69 -4.06
C SER A 2 37.53 26.16 -3.80
N SER A 3 37.87 26.94 -4.82
CA SER A 3 37.93 28.42 -4.70
C SER A 3 37.12 29.18 -5.75
N ASP A 4 36.68 28.54 -6.85
CA ASP A 4 36.13 29.23 -8.02
C ASP A 4 34.74 28.70 -8.47
N PHE A 5 34.03 27.93 -7.65
CA PHE A 5 32.67 27.49 -8.02
C PHE A 5 31.71 28.68 -7.98
N VAL A 6 30.93 28.88 -9.05
CA VAL A 6 29.99 30.00 -9.19
C VAL A 6 28.57 29.50 -9.00
N PHE A 7 27.94 29.87 -7.90
CA PHE A 7 26.54 29.53 -7.66
C PHE A 7 25.59 30.33 -8.55
N ASN A 8 24.31 29.92 -8.57
CA ASN A 8 23.24 30.50 -9.35
C ASN A 8 23.52 30.42 -10.86
N LYS A 9 24.08 29.29 -11.29
CA LYS A 9 24.36 28.98 -12.69
C LYS A 9 24.04 27.52 -12.98
N GLU A 10 23.84 27.24 -14.26
CA GLU A 10 23.67 25.91 -14.82
C GLU A 10 25.01 25.18 -15.01
N TYR A 11 25.04 23.90 -14.63
CA TYR A 11 26.18 23.00 -14.77
C TYR A 11 25.72 21.62 -15.28
N PRO A 12 26.50 20.92 -16.12
CA PRO A 12 26.23 19.53 -16.43
C PRO A 12 26.44 18.66 -15.18
N LEU A 13 25.64 17.61 -15.03
CA LEU A 13 25.76 16.66 -13.90
C LEU A 13 27.19 16.10 -13.77
N SER A 14 27.91 15.91 -14.88
CA SER A 14 29.30 15.44 -14.89
C SER A 14 30.24 16.25 -14.01
N ASP A 15 29.97 17.53 -13.80
CA ASP A 15 30.84 18.42 -13.02
C ASP A 15 30.57 18.27 -11.52
N LEU A 16 29.35 17.87 -11.15
CA LEU A 16 28.85 17.89 -9.77
C LEU A 16 28.80 16.52 -9.09
N VAL A 17 28.58 15.46 -9.88
CA VAL A 17 28.34 14.10 -9.37
C VAL A 17 29.22 13.07 -10.08
N GLU A 18 29.30 11.88 -9.49
CA GLU A 18 29.92 10.71 -10.10
C GLU A 18 29.01 9.48 -9.98
N PHE A 19 29.16 8.54 -10.91
CA PHE A 19 28.63 7.20 -10.72
C PHE A 19 29.53 6.40 -9.77
N VAL A 20 28.95 5.82 -8.73
CA VAL A 20 29.71 5.03 -7.78
C VAL A 20 30.25 3.75 -8.43
N ASN A 21 31.57 3.64 -8.46
CA ASN A 21 32.29 2.45 -8.95
C ASN A 21 32.78 1.52 -7.84
N GLU A 22 32.70 1.97 -6.57
CA GLU A 22 32.99 1.18 -5.38
C GLU A 22 32.15 -0.11 -5.36
N LYS A 23 32.75 -1.22 -4.93
CA LYS A 23 32.09 -2.54 -4.91
C LYS A 23 31.96 -3.09 -3.50
N ILE A 24 30.80 -3.67 -3.22
CA ILE A 24 30.53 -4.45 -2.01
C ILE A 24 30.38 -5.92 -2.36
N ASP A 25 30.87 -6.79 -1.49
CA ASP A 25 30.82 -8.25 -1.66
C ASP A 25 29.43 -8.81 -1.31
N SER A 26 29.01 -9.87 -2.00
CA SER A 26 27.73 -10.54 -1.76
C SER A 26 27.55 -11.01 -0.31
N THR A 27 28.65 -11.30 0.39
CA THR A 27 28.63 -11.72 1.80
C THR A 27 28.21 -10.62 2.77
N LYS A 28 28.21 -9.35 2.35
CA LYS A 28 27.86 -8.19 3.18
C LYS A 28 26.48 -7.60 2.86
N ILE A 29 25.72 -8.22 1.97
CA ILE A 29 24.38 -7.77 1.61
C ILE A 29 23.33 -8.79 2.07
N SER A 30 22.14 -8.29 2.40
CA SER A 30 20.94 -9.07 2.71
C SER A 30 19.82 -8.69 1.74
N LEU A 31 18.68 -9.37 1.84
CA LEU A 31 17.49 -9.01 1.08
C LEU A 31 17.03 -7.56 1.35
N ASP A 32 17.28 -7.05 2.55
CA ASP A 32 16.92 -5.68 2.95
C ASP A 32 17.93 -4.64 2.46
N THR A 33 19.19 -5.03 2.23
CA THR A 33 20.27 -4.10 1.80
C THR A 33 20.65 -4.23 0.33
N TYR A 34 19.94 -5.08 -0.43
CA TYR A 34 20.13 -5.22 -1.88
C TYR A 34 19.06 -4.46 -2.66
N ILE A 35 19.49 -3.53 -3.52
CA ILE A 35 18.61 -2.69 -4.34
C ILE A 35 18.77 -3.01 -5.83
N SER A 36 17.65 -3.26 -6.48
CA SER A 36 17.54 -3.58 -7.90
C SER A 36 16.37 -2.84 -8.53
N THR A 37 16.25 -2.91 -9.85
CA THR A 37 15.10 -2.32 -10.55
C THR A 37 13.77 -2.94 -10.14
N ASP A 38 13.76 -4.14 -9.56
CA ASP A 38 12.55 -4.88 -9.22
C ASP A 38 11.96 -4.41 -7.88
N ASN A 39 12.81 -4.12 -6.89
CA ASN A 39 12.38 -3.67 -5.56
C ASN A 39 12.48 -2.15 -5.35
N MET A 40 12.80 -1.38 -6.39
CA MET A 40 12.56 0.07 -6.40
C MET A 40 11.12 0.36 -6.83
N ILE A 41 10.42 1.19 -6.06
CA ILE A 41 9.03 1.56 -6.30
C ILE A 41 8.96 2.72 -7.31
N THR A 42 7.99 2.67 -8.22
CA THR A 42 7.76 3.72 -9.23
C THR A 42 7.45 5.06 -8.59
N ASP A 43 7.66 6.14 -9.34
CA ASP A 43 7.31 7.50 -8.92
C ASP A 43 7.89 7.91 -7.56
N ARG A 44 9.15 7.51 -7.33
CA ARG A 44 9.92 7.81 -6.12
C ARG A 44 9.28 7.25 -4.85
N GLY A 45 8.52 6.15 -4.97
CA GLY A 45 7.87 5.48 -3.85
C GLY A 45 8.84 4.85 -2.84
N GLY A 46 10.14 4.87 -3.10
CA GLY A 46 11.17 4.30 -2.24
C GLY A 46 11.58 2.90 -2.69
N VAL A 47 11.84 2.03 -1.71
CA VAL A 47 12.32 0.66 -1.93
C VAL A 47 11.59 -0.33 -1.01
N GLU A 48 11.48 -1.58 -1.46
CA GLU A 48 10.98 -2.72 -0.69
C GLU A 48 12.09 -3.75 -0.49
N THR A 49 11.90 -4.69 0.45
CA THR A 49 12.81 -5.83 0.63
C THR A 49 12.87 -6.64 -0.66
N ALA A 50 14.09 -6.99 -1.10
CA ALA A 50 14.27 -7.83 -2.27
C ALA A 50 13.69 -9.23 -2.04
N THR A 51 13.11 -9.83 -3.08
CA THR A 51 12.55 -11.20 -2.99
C THR A 51 13.63 -12.28 -3.09
N LYS A 52 14.78 -11.95 -3.69
CA LYS A 52 15.93 -12.84 -3.83
C LYS A 52 17.21 -12.05 -4.00
N LEU A 53 18.32 -12.65 -3.58
CA LEU A 53 19.66 -12.16 -3.90
C LEU A 53 20.12 -12.71 -5.26
N PRO A 54 20.82 -11.92 -6.07
CA PRO A 54 21.42 -12.40 -7.32
C PRO A 54 22.64 -13.28 -7.04
N SER A 55 23.03 -14.12 -8.01
CA SER A 55 24.20 -15.01 -7.92
C SER A 55 25.56 -14.30 -8.11
N ALA A 56 25.55 -13.01 -8.42
CA ALA A 56 26.77 -12.23 -8.58
C ALA A 56 27.49 -12.05 -7.23
N THR A 57 28.83 -11.96 -7.26
CA THR A 57 29.64 -11.85 -6.04
C THR A 57 29.94 -10.41 -5.63
N LYS A 58 29.70 -9.43 -6.52
CA LYS A 58 29.98 -8.01 -6.26
C LYS A 58 28.89 -7.10 -6.82
N PHE A 59 28.59 -6.04 -6.08
CA PHE A 59 27.55 -5.05 -6.39
C PHE A 59 28.10 -3.63 -6.28
N HIS A 60 27.43 -2.64 -6.87
CA HIS A 60 27.79 -1.25 -6.63
C HIS A 60 27.50 -0.89 -5.18
N HIS A 61 28.49 -0.38 -4.46
CA HIS A 61 28.38 -0.07 -3.04
C HIS A 61 27.79 1.33 -2.84
N PHE A 62 26.50 1.43 -2.60
CA PHE A 62 25.88 2.70 -2.24
C PHE A 62 26.02 2.95 -0.73
N LYS A 63 26.07 4.24 -0.37
CA LYS A 63 26.16 4.74 1.01
C LYS A 63 24.94 5.61 1.32
N PRO A 64 24.63 5.87 2.60
CA PRO A 64 23.61 6.84 2.95
C PRO A 64 23.85 8.17 2.23
N THR A 65 22.77 8.82 1.80
CA THR A 65 22.74 10.06 1.00
C THR A 65 23.05 9.93 -0.49
N ASP A 66 23.48 8.76 -0.98
CA ASP A 66 23.54 8.53 -2.43
C ASP A 66 22.13 8.55 -3.04
N THR A 67 22.02 9.01 -4.30
CA THR A 67 20.77 8.90 -5.06
C THR A 67 20.83 7.72 -6.01
N LEU A 68 19.92 6.75 -5.84
CA LEU A 68 19.79 5.59 -6.70
C LEU A 68 18.70 5.82 -7.75
N PHE A 69 19.00 5.44 -8.99
CA PHE A 69 18.10 5.63 -10.14
C PHE A 69 18.05 4.36 -10.98
N SER A 70 16.85 3.81 -11.20
CA SER A 70 16.66 2.68 -12.11
C SER A 70 16.95 3.08 -13.55
N ASN A 71 17.97 2.48 -14.16
CA ASN A 71 18.35 2.80 -15.53
C ASN A 71 17.50 2.08 -16.59
N ILE A 72 16.61 1.17 -16.18
CA ILE A 72 15.69 0.46 -17.07
C ILE A 72 14.32 1.11 -16.98
N ARG A 73 13.71 1.39 -18.14
CA ARG A 73 12.37 2.00 -18.25
C ARG A 73 12.27 3.25 -17.39
N THR A 74 13.14 4.21 -17.67
CA THR A 74 13.33 5.41 -16.86
C THR A 74 12.05 6.25 -16.69
N TYR A 75 11.07 6.09 -17.59
CA TYR A 75 9.72 6.64 -17.46
C TYR A 75 8.97 6.18 -16.20
N PHE A 76 9.39 5.10 -15.53
CA PHE A 76 8.84 4.67 -14.24
C PHE A 76 9.31 5.51 -13.05
N ARG A 77 10.30 6.40 -13.24
CA ARG A 77 10.77 7.36 -12.23
C ARG A 77 11.10 6.71 -10.88
N LYS A 78 11.73 5.54 -10.94
CA LYS A 78 12.23 4.81 -9.77
C LYS A 78 13.52 5.48 -9.30
N VAL A 79 13.38 6.42 -8.37
CA VAL A 79 14.47 7.17 -7.75
C VAL A 79 14.38 7.02 -6.24
N TRP A 80 15.50 6.81 -5.57
CA TRP A 80 15.53 6.63 -4.12
C TRP A 80 16.72 7.36 -3.50
N PHE A 81 16.47 8.06 -2.40
CA PHE A 81 17.51 8.65 -1.57
C PHE A 81 17.94 7.62 -0.52
N ALA A 82 19.19 7.15 -0.59
CA ALA A 82 19.67 6.08 0.27
C ALA A 82 19.66 6.49 1.75
N GLU A 83 18.98 5.70 2.57
CA GLU A 83 18.92 5.89 4.03
C GLU A 83 19.90 4.98 4.79
N PHE A 84 20.45 3.99 4.10
CA PHE A 84 21.39 3.00 4.62
C PHE A 84 22.44 2.67 3.54
N GLU A 85 23.45 1.85 3.87
CA GLU A 85 24.43 1.33 2.91
C GLU A 85 24.06 -0.06 2.40
N GLY A 86 24.51 -0.41 1.20
CA GLY A 86 24.20 -1.71 0.62
C GLY A 86 24.70 -1.92 -0.82
N GLY A 87 24.18 -2.98 -1.45
CA GLY A 87 24.55 -3.37 -2.81
C GLY A 87 23.47 -3.01 -3.83
N ALA A 88 23.84 -2.29 -4.89
CA ALA A 88 22.97 -2.00 -6.02
C ALA A 88 23.30 -2.88 -7.23
N SER A 89 22.26 -3.35 -7.92
CA SER A 89 22.37 -4.06 -9.19
C SER A 89 23.02 -3.17 -10.27
N PRO A 90 23.66 -3.74 -11.32
CA PRO A 90 24.27 -2.95 -12.40
C PRO A 90 23.29 -2.05 -13.17
N ASP A 91 21.99 -2.35 -13.07
CA ASP A 91 20.91 -1.62 -13.71
C ASP A 91 20.40 -0.44 -12.88
N VAL A 92 20.92 -0.27 -11.67
CA VAL A 92 20.64 0.88 -10.82
C VAL A 92 21.88 1.78 -10.81
N LEU A 93 21.74 2.99 -11.33
CA LEU A 93 22.79 4.00 -11.27
C LEU A 93 22.82 4.58 -9.87
N VAL A 94 24.00 4.59 -9.25
CA VAL A 94 24.22 5.22 -7.95
C VAL A 94 24.95 6.53 -8.20
N PHE A 95 24.28 7.66 -7.96
CA PHE A 95 24.83 8.99 -8.06
C PHE A 95 25.33 9.45 -6.69
N ARG A 96 26.58 9.89 -6.64
CA ARG A 96 27.19 10.49 -5.45
C ARG A 96 27.65 11.90 -5.76
N THR A 97 27.33 12.84 -4.88
CA THR A 97 27.84 14.20 -4.98
C THR A 97 29.35 14.23 -4.72
N LYS A 98 30.11 14.86 -5.61
CA LYS A 98 31.57 15.03 -5.46
C LYS A 98 31.92 15.97 -4.29
N GLU A 99 31.21 17.10 -4.19
CA GLU A 99 31.45 18.12 -3.18
C GLU A 99 30.11 18.53 -2.52
N PRO A 100 29.73 17.93 -1.37
CA PRO A 100 28.46 18.21 -0.68
C PRO A 100 28.24 19.67 -0.25
N LYS A 101 29.31 20.47 -0.18
CA LYS A 101 29.22 21.92 0.07
C LYS A 101 28.78 22.71 -1.17
N VAL A 102 28.99 22.16 -2.36
CA VAL A 102 28.61 22.74 -3.65
C VAL A 102 27.22 22.27 -4.06
N LEU A 103 26.97 20.96 -3.97
CA LEU A 103 25.68 20.37 -4.31
C LEU A 103 25.20 19.50 -3.14
N ASP A 104 24.13 19.92 -2.49
CA ASP A 104 23.51 19.16 -1.39
C ASP A 104 22.98 17.80 -1.91
N PRO A 105 23.32 16.65 -1.28
CA PRO A 105 22.87 15.35 -1.75
C PRO A 105 21.34 15.18 -1.79
N ALA A 106 20.59 15.81 -0.88
CA ALA A 106 19.13 15.77 -0.92
C ALA A 106 18.58 16.64 -2.07
N TYR A 107 19.25 17.75 -2.39
CA TYR A 107 18.90 18.57 -3.54
C TYR A 107 19.14 17.81 -4.85
N LEU A 108 20.25 17.08 -4.95
CA LEU A 108 20.49 16.14 -6.07
C LEU A 108 19.35 15.14 -6.21
N PHE A 109 18.89 14.53 -5.12
CA PHE A 109 17.76 13.62 -5.16
C PHE A 109 16.51 14.28 -5.78
N TYR A 110 16.20 15.52 -5.40
CA TYR A 110 15.06 16.26 -5.95
C TYR A 110 15.25 16.65 -7.42
N LEU A 111 16.47 17.03 -7.83
CA LEU A 111 16.80 17.27 -9.25
C LEU A 111 16.55 16.02 -10.11
N LEU A 112 17.02 14.86 -9.64
CA LEU A 112 16.84 13.58 -10.36
C LEU A 112 15.42 13.02 -10.24
N SER A 113 14.63 13.57 -9.32
CA SER A 113 13.22 13.24 -9.10
C SER A 113 12.26 14.01 -10.01
N ASP A 114 12.72 15.12 -10.60
CA ASP A 114 11.90 15.94 -11.47
C ASP A 114 11.49 15.18 -12.75
N LYS A 115 10.28 15.47 -13.22
CA LYS A 115 9.74 14.88 -14.44
C LYS A 115 10.61 15.23 -15.64
N LYS A 116 11.17 16.44 -15.71
CA LYS A 116 12.05 16.89 -16.79
C LYS A 116 13.30 16.02 -16.93
N PHE A 117 13.91 15.62 -15.82
CA PHE A 117 15.06 14.71 -15.84
C PHE A 117 14.66 13.35 -16.43
N SER A 118 13.54 12.80 -15.95
CA SER A 118 13.05 11.51 -16.45
C SER A 118 12.68 11.56 -17.93
N GLU A 119 12.02 12.62 -18.40
CA GLU A 119 11.71 12.86 -19.81
C GLU A 119 12.99 12.92 -20.66
N TYR A 120 14.00 13.66 -20.21
CA TYR A 120 15.31 13.71 -20.87
C TYR A 120 15.94 12.31 -20.99
N THR A 121 15.97 11.52 -19.91
CA THR A 121 16.55 10.17 -19.95
C THR A 121 15.82 9.23 -20.92
N VAL A 122 14.50 9.41 -21.11
CA VAL A 122 13.70 8.65 -22.07
C VAL A 122 14.04 9.07 -23.49
N LEU A 123 14.13 10.37 -23.76
CA LEU A 123 14.48 10.92 -25.07
C LEU A 123 15.86 10.48 -25.54
N THR A 124 16.82 10.38 -24.63
CA THR A 124 18.20 9.95 -24.93
C THR A 124 18.41 8.45 -24.74
N SER A 125 17.34 7.68 -24.48
CA SER A 125 17.46 6.25 -24.19
C SER A 125 17.88 5.43 -25.41
N LYS A 126 18.52 4.29 -25.15
CA LYS A 126 18.90 3.31 -26.18
C LYS A 126 18.00 2.07 -26.07
N GLY A 127 17.58 1.54 -27.23
CA GLY A 127 16.85 0.28 -27.37
C GLY A 127 15.33 0.43 -27.47
N ALA A 128 14.71 -0.30 -28.42
CA ALA A 128 13.29 -0.13 -28.76
C ALA A 128 12.29 -0.82 -27.80
N LYS A 129 12.66 -1.97 -27.19
CA LYS A 129 11.74 -2.78 -26.34
C LYS A 129 11.93 -2.56 -24.84
N MET A 130 13.15 -2.22 -24.40
CA MET A 130 13.46 -1.92 -22.99
C MET A 130 14.40 -0.71 -22.96
N PRO A 131 13.87 0.52 -23.01
CA PRO A 131 14.69 1.71 -23.09
C PRO A 131 15.56 1.81 -21.84
N ARG A 132 16.87 1.93 -22.08
CA ARG A 132 17.88 2.13 -21.04
C ARG A 132 18.44 3.53 -21.16
N GLY A 133 18.55 4.24 -20.05
CA GLY A 133 19.16 5.57 -20.04
C GLY A 133 20.62 5.52 -20.52
N ASP A 134 20.97 6.46 -21.40
CA ASP A 134 22.34 6.63 -21.85
C ASP A 134 23.14 7.36 -20.77
N LYS A 135 24.12 6.66 -20.17
CA LYS A 135 24.93 7.21 -19.07
C LYS A 135 25.71 8.46 -19.46
N ALA A 136 26.19 8.56 -20.70
CA ALA A 136 26.92 9.73 -21.16
C ALA A 136 25.96 10.91 -21.32
N ALA A 137 24.80 10.70 -21.94
CA ALA A 137 23.78 11.74 -22.08
C ALA A 137 23.25 12.21 -20.72
N ILE A 138 22.98 11.29 -19.79
CA ILE A 138 22.57 11.59 -18.41
C ILE A 138 23.58 12.52 -17.73
N MET A 139 24.88 12.24 -17.85
CA MET A 139 25.92 13.08 -17.25
C MET A 139 26.04 14.46 -17.91
N GLN A 140 25.46 14.66 -19.10
CA GLN A 140 25.36 15.98 -19.75
C GLN A 140 24.06 16.72 -19.43
N TYR A 141 23.14 16.11 -18.68
CA TYR A 141 21.94 16.82 -18.22
C TYR A 141 22.35 18.02 -17.38
N THR A 142 21.83 19.19 -17.72
CA THR A 142 22.21 20.45 -17.11
C THR A 142 21.25 20.79 -15.98
N VAL A 143 21.79 21.20 -14.83
CA VAL A 143 21.02 21.53 -13.62
C VAL A 143 21.44 22.89 -13.08
N PHE A 144 20.48 23.65 -12.57
CA PHE A 144 20.73 24.90 -11.87
C PHE A 144 21.21 24.62 -10.43
N VAL A 145 22.33 25.24 -10.04
CA VAL A 145 22.93 25.07 -8.71
C VAL A 145 22.84 26.39 -7.94
N PRO A 146 21.80 26.61 -7.11
CA PRO A 146 21.69 27.81 -6.31
C PRO A 146 22.67 27.79 -5.13
N GLU A 147 22.72 28.87 -4.35
CA GLU A 147 23.51 28.93 -3.12
C GLU A 147 23.20 27.75 -2.16
N PRO A 148 24.19 27.22 -1.40
CA PRO A 148 24.00 26.02 -0.59
C PRO A 148 22.87 26.12 0.45
N ASN A 149 22.60 27.33 0.96
CA ASN A 149 21.47 27.56 1.88
C ASN A 149 20.12 27.36 1.17
N VAL A 150 19.98 27.86 -0.06
CA VAL A 150 18.76 27.72 -0.87
C VAL A 150 18.49 26.25 -1.18
N GLN A 151 19.54 25.51 -1.58
CA GLN A 151 19.45 24.07 -1.83
C GLN A 151 18.90 23.32 -0.60
N ARG A 152 19.46 23.60 0.58
CA ARG A 152 19.00 22.99 1.84
C ARG A 152 17.57 23.37 2.20
N THR A 153 17.17 24.62 2.01
CA THR A 153 15.80 25.07 2.25
C THR A 153 14.80 24.35 1.35
N ILE A 154 15.07 24.26 0.05
CA ILE A 154 14.23 23.53 -0.92
C ILE A 154 14.14 22.05 -0.54
N SER A 155 15.28 21.41 -0.31
CA SER A 155 15.35 20.00 0.06
C SER A 155 14.60 19.72 1.35
N SER A 156 14.75 20.57 2.37
CA SER A 156 14.06 20.41 3.65
C SER A 156 12.55 20.55 3.53
N ALA A 157 12.08 21.51 2.72
CA ALA A 157 10.65 21.71 2.47
C ALA A 157 10.04 20.48 1.78
N LEU A 158 10.64 20.00 0.69
CA LEU A 158 10.18 18.83 -0.05
C LEU A 158 10.27 17.55 0.77
N ARG A 159 11.34 17.39 1.57
CA ARG A 159 11.57 16.23 2.43
C ARG A 159 10.52 16.11 3.52
N THR A 160 9.98 17.22 4.02
CA THR A 160 8.88 17.20 4.99
C THR A 160 7.66 16.46 4.42
N TYR A 161 7.31 16.71 3.15
CA TYR A 161 6.23 15.98 2.48
C TYR A 161 6.55 14.49 2.35
N ASP A 162 7.75 14.14 1.89
CA ASP A 162 8.16 12.75 1.72
C ASP A 162 8.17 11.97 3.05
N LEU A 163 8.65 12.60 4.13
CA LEU A 163 8.65 12.00 5.46
C LEU A 163 7.23 11.75 5.97
N LYS A 164 6.30 12.69 5.74
CA LYS A 164 4.90 12.53 6.15
C LYS A 164 4.21 11.44 5.32
N LEU A 165 4.44 11.38 4.00
CA LEU A 165 3.97 10.30 3.13
C LEU A 165 4.43 8.92 3.62
N LYS A 166 5.72 8.80 3.94
CA LYS A 166 6.31 7.56 4.47
C LYS A 166 5.73 7.18 5.82
N ALA A 167 5.57 8.15 6.73
CA ALA A 167 5.01 7.92 8.06
C ALA A 167 3.57 7.41 7.98
N ASN A 168 2.71 8.06 7.19
CA ASN A 168 1.32 7.65 6.97
C ASN A 168 1.23 6.26 6.32
N THR A 169 2.08 5.96 5.33
CA THR A 169 2.12 4.63 4.73
C THR A 169 2.48 3.56 5.76
N LYS A 170 3.46 3.83 6.64
CA LYS A 170 3.86 2.92 7.72
C LYS A 170 2.74 2.73 8.75
N ILE A 171 2.07 3.82 9.16
CA ILE A 171 0.91 3.76 10.06
C ILE A 171 -0.16 2.85 9.44
N ASN A 172 -0.49 3.05 8.16
CA ASN A 172 -1.50 2.24 7.48
C ASN A 172 -1.14 0.76 7.42
N GLN A 173 0.12 0.43 7.15
CA GLN A 173 0.60 -0.96 7.18
C GLN A 173 0.45 -1.58 8.57
N THR A 174 0.76 -0.83 9.64
CA THR A 174 0.57 -1.29 11.02
C THR A 174 -0.92 -1.49 11.34
N LEU A 175 -1.79 -0.55 10.97
CA LEU A 175 -3.24 -0.66 11.19
C LEU A 175 -3.85 -1.86 10.44
N GLU A 176 -3.46 -2.09 9.19
CA GLU A 176 -3.91 -3.27 8.43
C GLU A 176 -3.39 -4.57 9.04
N HIS A 177 -2.15 -4.59 9.55
CA HIS A 177 -1.61 -5.76 10.25
C HIS A 177 -2.39 -6.07 11.53
N LEU A 178 -2.73 -5.04 12.32
CA LEU A 178 -3.56 -5.19 13.52
C LEU A 178 -4.94 -5.74 13.18
N ALA A 179 -5.62 -5.17 12.18
CA ALA A 179 -6.95 -5.62 11.78
C ALA A 179 -6.93 -7.07 11.27
N LYS A 180 -5.91 -7.45 10.48
CA LYS A 180 -5.70 -8.85 10.04
C LYS A 180 -5.41 -9.79 11.21
N ALA A 181 -4.64 -9.35 12.21
CA ALA A 181 -4.34 -10.16 13.39
C ALA A 181 -5.59 -10.42 14.22
N ILE A 182 -6.43 -9.40 14.45
CA ILE A 182 -7.73 -9.54 15.12
C ILE A 182 -8.62 -10.51 14.33
N PHE A 183 -8.73 -10.33 13.00
CA PHE A 183 -9.51 -11.23 12.15
C PHE A 183 -9.02 -12.68 12.24
N LYS A 184 -7.70 -12.89 12.14
CA LYS A 184 -7.11 -14.23 12.22
C LYS A 184 -7.42 -14.87 13.58
N SER A 185 -7.21 -14.14 14.66
CA SER A 185 -7.47 -14.63 16.01
C SER A 185 -8.94 -15.04 16.20
N TRP A 186 -9.88 -14.20 15.75
CA TRP A 186 -11.31 -14.44 15.98
C TRP A 186 -11.92 -15.48 15.05
N PHE A 187 -11.55 -15.50 13.77
CA PHE A 187 -12.28 -16.22 12.71
C PHE A 187 -11.47 -17.29 11.99
N VAL A 188 -10.16 -17.38 12.24
CA VAL A 188 -9.29 -18.41 11.64
C VAL A 188 -8.75 -19.35 12.70
N ASP A 189 -8.16 -18.79 13.76
CA ASP A 189 -7.57 -19.57 14.85
C ASP A 189 -8.58 -19.88 15.96
N PHE A 190 -9.67 -19.12 16.03
CA PHE A 190 -10.71 -19.21 17.05
C PHE A 190 -10.18 -19.04 18.48
N ASP A 191 -9.19 -18.17 18.69
CA ASP A 191 -8.48 -18.03 19.97
C ASP A 191 -9.42 -17.71 21.15
N PRO A 192 -10.41 -16.79 21.05
CA PRO A 192 -11.31 -16.53 22.17
C PRO A 192 -12.15 -17.76 22.57
N ILE A 193 -12.49 -18.61 21.60
CA ILE A 193 -13.29 -19.82 21.81
C ILE A 193 -12.43 -20.92 22.42
N LYS A 194 -11.21 -21.11 21.90
CA LYS A 194 -10.26 -22.07 22.46
C LYS A 194 -9.87 -21.73 23.88
N ALA A 195 -9.67 -20.45 24.19
CA ALA A 195 -9.40 -19.98 25.55
C ALA A 195 -10.53 -20.34 26.52
N LYS A 196 -11.81 -20.22 26.09
CA LYS A 196 -12.96 -20.67 26.88
C LYS A 196 -12.93 -22.18 27.11
N ILE A 197 -12.75 -22.96 26.04
CA ILE A 197 -12.75 -24.42 26.08
C ILE A 197 -11.65 -24.93 27.02
N GLU A 198 -10.43 -24.41 26.90
CA GLU A 198 -9.29 -24.81 27.73
C GLU A 198 -9.50 -24.47 29.21
N THR A 199 -10.06 -23.28 29.49
CA THR A 199 -10.37 -22.85 30.86
C THR A 199 -11.39 -23.78 31.51
N LEU A 200 -12.46 -24.14 30.79
CA LEU A 200 -13.46 -25.08 31.30
C LEU A 200 -12.90 -26.50 31.44
N ALA A 201 -12.05 -26.95 30.50
CA ALA A 201 -11.45 -28.28 30.54
C ALA A 201 -10.47 -28.47 31.72
N THR A 202 -9.84 -27.38 32.18
CA THR A 202 -8.95 -27.38 33.35
C THR A 202 -9.68 -27.17 34.67
N GLY A 203 -11.03 -27.11 34.66
CA GLY A 203 -11.88 -26.99 35.85
C GLY A 203 -12.18 -25.55 36.26
N GLY A 204 -11.89 -24.56 35.41
CA GLY A 204 -12.30 -23.17 35.61
C GLY A 204 -13.82 -22.97 35.51
N SER A 205 -14.31 -21.90 36.13
CA SER A 205 -15.73 -21.52 36.09
C SER A 205 -16.11 -20.87 34.75
N ALA A 206 -17.41 -20.64 34.54
CA ALA A 206 -17.89 -19.90 33.36
C ALA A 206 -17.35 -18.46 33.35
N ASP A 207 -17.26 -17.81 34.52
CA ASP A 207 -16.70 -16.47 34.65
C ASP A 207 -15.20 -16.45 34.30
N ASP A 208 -14.45 -17.50 34.70
CA ASP A 208 -13.04 -17.63 34.33
C ASP A 208 -12.87 -17.79 32.81
N ALA A 209 -13.75 -18.56 32.17
CA ALA A 209 -13.75 -18.74 30.73
C ALA A 209 -14.06 -17.42 29.99
N GLU A 210 -15.01 -16.63 30.48
CA GLU A 210 -15.27 -15.29 29.94
C GLU A 210 -14.06 -14.36 30.10
N LEU A 211 -13.42 -14.35 31.27
CA LEU A 211 -12.20 -13.57 31.50
C LEU A 211 -11.05 -14.00 30.57
N ALA A 212 -10.90 -15.31 30.31
CA ALA A 212 -9.92 -15.83 29.36
C ALA A 212 -10.19 -15.32 27.94
N ALA A 213 -11.44 -15.33 27.48
CA ALA A 213 -11.80 -14.74 26.19
C ALA A 213 -11.57 -13.21 26.16
N MET A 214 -11.90 -12.48 27.22
CA MET A 214 -11.64 -11.05 27.34
C MET A 214 -10.15 -10.72 27.20
N SER A 215 -9.28 -11.55 27.80
CA SER A 215 -7.82 -11.43 27.71
C SER A 215 -7.34 -11.53 26.26
N ILE A 216 -7.82 -12.54 25.52
CA ILE A 216 -7.51 -12.71 24.09
C ILE A 216 -8.03 -11.53 23.26
N ILE A 217 -9.30 -11.16 23.43
CA ILE A 217 -9.97 -10.12 22.63
C ILE A 217 -9.27 -8.76 22.79
N SER A 218 -8.90 -8.41 24.02
CA SER A 218 -8.25 -7.14 24.32
C SER A 218 -6.73 -7.17 24.18
N ALA A 219 -6.15 -8.36 23.96
CA ALA A 219 -4.72 -8.62 24.05
C ALA A 219 -4.10 -8.11 25.37
N LYS A 220 -4.83 -8.25 26.48
CA LYS A 220 -4.40 -7.81 27.83
C LYS A 220 -4.27 -8.98 28.78
N PRO A 221 -3.21 -9.04 29.61
CA PRO A 221 -3.12 -10.04 30.67
C PRO A 221 -4.22 -9.84 31.72
N LEU A 222 -4.54 -10.90 32.47
CA LEU A 222 -5.61 -10.90 33.48
C LEU A 222 -5.43 -9.80 34.54
N ASP A 223 -4.20 -9.50 34.96
CA ASP A 223 -3.91 -8.44 35.94
C ASP A 223 -4.32 -7.06 35.42
N GLU A 224 -4.11 -6.77 34.12
CA GLU A 224 -4.53 -5.52 33.51
C GLU A 224 -6.06 -5.44 33.36
N LEU A 225 -6.74 -6.56 33.12
CA LEU A 225 -8.21 -6.58 33.07
C LEU A 225 -8.84 -6.27 34.43
N ASN A 226 -8.25 -6.76 35.52
CA ASN A 226 -8.67 -6.41 36.86
C ASN A 226 -8.48 -4.91 37.14
N GLY A 227 -7.37 -4.33 36.68
CA GLY A 227 -7.14 -2.89 36.71
C GLY A 227 -8.14 -2.10 35.86
N LEU A 228 -8.51 -2.63 34.68
CA LEU A 228 -9.51 -2.03 33.79
C LEU A 228 -10.90 -2.00 34.45
N LYS A 229 -11.29 -3.07 35.15
CA LYS A 229 -12.56 -3.12 35.87
C LYS A 229 -12.72 -1.99 36.88
N ALA A 230 -11.63 -1.58 37.54
CA ALA A 230 -11.64 -0.47 38.50
C ALA A 230 -11.50 0.90 37.83
N SER A 231 -10.63 1.03 36.82
CA SER A 231 -10.29 2.32 36.19
C SER A 231 -11.27 2.75 35.09
N ASN A 232 -11.88 1.79 34.38
CA ASN A 232 -12.88 2.03 33.35
C ASN A 232 -13.90 0.86 33.29
N PRO A 233 -14.90 0.85 34.20
CA PRO A 233 -15.91 -0.21 34.27
C PRO A 233 -16.72 -0.37 32.99
N GLU A 234 -16.96 0.73 32.25
CA GLU A 234 -17.72 0.71 31.01
C GLU A 234 -16.98 -0.07 29.91
N ALA A 235 -15.69 0.20 29.73
CA ALA A 235 -14.86 -0.54 28.78
C ALA A 235 -14.75 -2.03 29.16
N PHE A 236 -14.62 -2.34 30.45
CA PHE A 236 -14.63 -3.72 30.94
C PHE A 236 -15.95 -4.43 30.62
N ASN A 237 -17.09 -3.78 30.88
CA ASN A 237 -18.40 -4.37 30.60
C ASN A 237 -18.64 -4.58 29.10
N LYS A 238 -18.21 -3.64 28.25
CA LYS A 238 -18.27 -3.81 26.79
C LYS A 238 -17.43 -4.99 26.32
N LEU A 239 -16.25 -5.17 26.89
CA LEU A 239 -15.38 -6.29 26.60
C LEU A 239 -16.00 -7.62 27.07
N ALA A 240 -16.62 -7.66 28.25
CA ALA A 240 -17.34 -8.82 28.74
C ALA A 240 -18.53 -9.19 27.83
N GLN A 241 -19.31 -8.20 27.40
CA GLN A 241 -20.39 -8.41 26.43
C GLN A 241 -19.88 -9.00 25.12
N THR A 242 -18.72 -8.53 24.63
CA THR A 242 -18.08 -9.06 23.42
C THR A 242 -17.63 -10.50 23.64
N ALA A 243 -16.98 -10.79 24.76
CA ALA A 243 -16.53 -12.14 25.12
C ALA A 243 -17.70 -13.13 25.23
N ALA A 244 -18.84 -12.70 25.78
CA ALA A 244 -20.04 -13.52 25.89
C ALA A 244 -20.63 -13.96 24.52
N LEU A 245 -20.32 -13.24 23.43
CA LEU A 245 -20.78 -13.62 22.09
C LEU A 245 -20.10 -14.89 21.56
N PHE A 246 -18.89 -15.21 22.02
CA PHE A 246 -18.15 -16.38 21.58
C PHE A 246 -18.66 -17.65 22.27
N PRO A 247 -18.94 -18.73 21.51
CA PRO A 247 -19.29 -20.02 22.11
C PRO A 247 -18.12 -20.60 22.90
N ALA A 248 -18.41 -21.54 23.79
CA ALA A 248 -17.42 -22.30 24.55
C ALA A 248 -17.31 -23.76 24.07
N ALA A 249 -17.69 -24.01 22.81
CA ALA A 249 -17.71 -25.33 22.19
C ALA A 249 -17.46 -25.23 20.68
N MET A 250 -17.01 -26.34 20.11
CA MET A 250 -16.84 -26.56 18.67
C MET A 250 -17.89 -27.56 18.18
N GLN A 251 -18.18 -27.54 16.89
CA GLN A 251 -19.04 -28.49 16.20
C GLN A 251 -18.39 -28.97 14.91
N ASP A 252 -18.69 -30.20 14.50
CA ASP A 252 -18.26 -30.74 13.23
C ASP A 252 -18.94 -30.04 12.05
N SER A 253 -18.20 -29.83 10.97
CA SER A 253 -18.72 -29.35 9.70
C SER A 253 -17.88 -29.85 8.53
N GLU A 254 -18.40 -29.66 7.31
CA GLU A 254 -17.64 -29.90 6.07
C GLU A 254 -16.38 -29.01 5.98
N PHE A 255 -16.28 -27.96 6.80
CA PHE A 255 -15.14 -27.05 6.89
C PHE A 255 -14.08 -27.46 7.92
N GLY A 256 -14.27 -28.61 8.58
CA GLY A 256 -13.57 -29.03 9.79
C GLY A 256 -14.36 -28.65 11.04
N GLU A 257 -13.71 -28.71 12.20
CA GLU A 257 -14.28 -28.20 13.45
C GLU A 257 -14.45 -26.68 13.35
N ILE A 258 -15.69 -26.22 13.53
CA ILE A 258 -16.04 -24.79 13.55
C ILE A 258 -16.70 -24.43 14.88
N PRO A 259 -16.76 -23.16 15.27
CA PRO A 259 -17.39 -22.76 16.52
C PRO A 259 -18.89 -23.07 16.54
N GLU A 260 -19.42 -23.44 17.70
CA GLU A 260 -20.83 -23.78 17.84
C GLU A 260 -21.78 -22.63 17.42
N GLY A 261 -22.76 -22.95 16.60
CA GLY A 261 -23.74 -22.01 16.07
C GLY A 261 -23.23 -21.13 14.93
N TRP A 262 -22.05 -21.41 14.38
CA TRP A 262 -21.57 -20.80 13.13
C TRP A 262 -21.95 -21.71 11.97
N GLU A 263 -22.17 -21.12 10.79
CA GLU A 263 -22.68 -21.84 9.62
C GLU A 263 -21.70 -21.75 8.46
N VAL A 264 -21.64 -22.78 7.61
CA VAL A 264 -20.93 -22.72 6.33
C VAL A 264 -21.95 -22.44 5.23
N LYS A 265 -21.70 -21.42 4.41
CA LYS A 265 -22.59 -21.03 3.30
C LYS A 265 -21.80 -20.77 2.02
N PRO A 266 -22.34 -21.14 0.84
CA PRO A 266 -21.74 -20.75 -0.43
C PRO A 266 -21.80 -19.23 -0.61
N PHE A 267 -20.80 -18.67 -1.28
CA PHE A 267 -20.62 -17.23 -1.51
C PHE A 267 -21.89 -16.55 -2.06
N LYS A 268 -22.59 -17.26 -2.94
CA LYS A 268 -23.86 -16.82 -3.51
C LYS A 268 -24.93 -16.47 -2.46
N LYS A 269 -24.90 -17.10 -1.29
CA LYS A 269 -25.89 -16.89 -0.21
C LYS A 269 -25.56 -15.70 0.68
N VAL A 270 -24.34 -15.17 0.61
CA VAL A 270 -23.91 -13.99 1.38
C VAL A 270 -23.88 -12.71 0.54
N ILE A 271 -23.97 -12.82 -0.78
CA ILE A 271 -24.05 -11.69 -1.71
C ILE A 271 -25.51 -11.24 -1.90
N ASP A 272 -25.74 -9.94 -1.78
CA ASP A 272 -27.00 -9.28 -2.19
C ASP A 272 -26.93 -8.86 -3.66
N LYS A 273 -25.83 -8.19 -4.05
CA LYS A 273 -25.70 -7.60 -5.38
C LYS A 273 -24.27 -7.60 -5.88
N TYR A 274 -24.12 -7.87 -7.17
CA TYR A 274 -22.88 -7.66 -7.91
C TYR A 274 -22.94 -6.32 -8.65
N VAL A 275 -21.94 -5.46 -8.46
CA VAL A 275 -21.76 -4.22 -9.22
C VAL A 275 -20.76 -4.50 -10.32
N ASP A 276 -21.14 -4.32 -11.58
CA ASP A 276 -20.29 -4.68 -12.69
C ASP A 276 -20.53 -3.88 -13.96
N ASN A 277 -19.52 -3.84 -14.81
CA ASN A 277 -19.56 -3.18 -16.12
C ASN A 277 -19.12 -4.14 -17.24
N ARG A 278 -19.64 -5.38 -17.25
CA ARG A 278 -19.19 -6.39 -18.20
C ARG A 278 -19.56 -6.05 -19.65
N GLY A 279 -18.54 -6.02 -20.52
CA GLY A 279 -18.70 -6.21 -21.96
C GLY A 279 -18.40 -5.00 -22.85
N LYS A 280 -18.31 -3.77 -22.31
CA LYS A 280 -17.89 -2.60 -23.10
C LYS A 280 -17.14 -1.57 -22.26
N THR A 281 -16.03 -1.06 -22.80
CA THR A 281 -15.31 0.09 -22.23
C THR A 281 -16.15 1.36 -22.44
N PRO A 282 -16.42 2.16 -21.38
CA PRO A 282 -17.12 3.43 -21.53
C PRO A 282 -16.26 4.44 -22.33
N PRO A 283 -16.87 5.44 -22.99
CA PRO A 283 -16.13 6.56 -23.57
C PRO A 283 -15.25 7.25 -22.51
N ILE A 284 -13.96 7.43 -22.82
CA ILE A 284 -12.98 8.00 -21.90
C ILE A 284 -12.70 9.46 -22.27
N VAL A 285 -12.54 10.28 -21.25
CA VAL A 285 -12.16 11.69 -21.33
C VAL A 285 -10.95 11.97 -20.43
N GLU A 286 -10.26 13.08 -20.68
CA GLU A 286 -9.09 13.52 -19.90
C GLU A 286 -9.49 14.01 -18.49
N ASN A 287 -10.61 14.73 -18.40
CA ASN A 287 -11.15 15.27 -17.14
C ASN A 287 -12.56 14.74 -16.89
N GLY A 288 -12.87 14.36 -15.65
CA GLY A 288 -14.17 13.79 -15.28
C GLY A 288 -14.10 12.84 -14.09
N ILE A 289 -15.09 11.94 -14.01
CA ILE A 289 -15.21 10.94 -12.95
C ILE A 289 -14.17 9.82 -13.16
N PRO A 290 -13.37 9.44 -12.16
CA PRO A 290 -12.37 8.36 -12.26
C PRO A 290 -12.96 7.03 -12.75
N LEU A 291 -12.18 6.30 -13.57
CA LEU A 291 -12.47 4.93 -13.98
C LEU A 291 -11.45 3.97 -13.39
N VAL A 292 -11.87 3.21 -12.38
CA VAL A 292 -11.04 2.24 -11.67
C VAL A 292 -10.87 0.96 -12.49
N GLU A 293 -9.62 0.51 -12.60
CA GLU A 293 -9.18 -0.68 -13.32
C GLU A 293 -8.40 -1.57 -12.35
N VAL A 294 -8.03 -2.79 -12.75
CA VAL A 294 -7.30 -3.73 -11.87
C VAL A 294 -6.00 -3.13 -11.31
N LYS A 295 -5.29 -2.31 -12.08
CA LYS A 295 -4.07 -1.63 -11.62
C LYS A 295 -4.30 -0.61 -10.50
N HIS A 296 -5.54 -0.11 -10.37
CA HIS A 296 -5.96 0.84 -9.36
C HIS A 296 -6.43 0.15 -8.06
N LEU A 297 -6.44 -1.19 -8.01
CA LEU A 297 -6.59 -1.97 -6.78
C LEU A 297 -5.19 -2.32 -6.27
N PRO A 298 -4.62 -1.56 -5.32
CA PRO A 298 -3.28 -1.81 -4.81
C PRO A 298 -3.24 -3.09 -3.95
N GLU A 299 -2.07 -3.71 -3.89
CA GLU A 299 -1.82 -4.85 -3.00
C GLU A 299 -1.56 -4.40 -1.56
N ASN A 300 -0.85 -3.28 -1.42
CA ASN A 300 -0.38 -2.72 -0.14
C ASN A 300 -1.30 -1.63 0.42
N SER A 301 -2.55 -1.53 -0.05
CA SER A 301 -3.54 -0.61 0.53
C SER A 301 -4.93 -1.24 0.51
N ALA A 302 -5.73 -0.89 1.53
CA ALA A 302 -7.10 -1.34 1.64
C ALA A 302 -8.05 -0.63 0.66
N PHE A 303 -7.66 0.49 0.05
CA PHE A 303 -8.54 1.35 -0.75
C PHE A 303 -8.08 1.44 -2.20
N PRO A 304 -9.01 1.70 -3.16
CA PRO A 304 -8.62 1.91 -4.54
C PRO A 304 -7.87 3.23 -4.70
N ASN A 305 -6.93 3.29 -5.65
CA ASN A 305 -6.31 4.53 -6.08
C ASN A 305 -7.23 5.25 -7.09
N LEU A 306 -7.77 6.40 -6.71
CA LEU A 306 -8.68 7.20 -7.54
C LEU A 306 -7.96 8.20 -8.45
N ASN A 307 -6.63 8.29 -8.38
CA ASN A 307 -5.83 9.08 -9.31
C ASN A 307 -5.62 8.31 -10.63
N THR A 308 -6.69 8.19 -11.41
CA THR A 308 -6.74 7.41 -12.65
C THR A 308 -6.50 8.28 -13.87
N GLU A 309 -5.81 7.77 -14.89
CA GLU A 309 -5.59 8.47 -16.17
C GLU A 309 -6.80 8.39 -17.09
N LYS A 310 -7.71 7.43 -16.86
CA LYS A 310 -8.97 7.29 -17.61
C LYS A 310 -10.12 7.81 -16.77
N ARG A 311 -10.88 8.75 -17.32
CA ARG A 311 -12.08 9.30 -16.69
C ARG A 311 -13.28 9.21 -17.61
N VAL A 312 -14.48 9.36 -17.08
CA VAL A 312 -15.74 9.39 -17.83
C VAL A 312 -16.48 10.69 -17.55
N THR A 313 -17.31 11.15 -18.49
CA THR A 313 -18.19 12.30 -18.24
C THR A 313 -19.26 11.96 -17.22
N GLU A 314 -19.84 12.97 -16.56
CA GLU A 314 -20.99 12.83 -15.66
C GLU A 314 -22.17 12.10 -16.36
N GLU A 315 -22.42 12.43 -17.62
CA GLU A 315 -23.45 11.79 -18.44
C GLU A 315 -23.15 10.31 -18.69
N THR A 316 -21.90 9.99 -19.08
CA THR A 316 -21.47 8.60 -19.27
C THR A 316 -21.57 7.83 -17.97
N TYR A 317 -21.19 8.44 -16.84
CA TYR A 317 -21.33 7.83 -15.53
C TYR A 317 -22.79 7.43 -15.26
N LYS A 318 -23.73 8.36 -15.43
CA LYS A 318 -25.16 8.12 -15.15
C LYS A 318 -25.85 7.16 -16.12
N THR A 319 -25.44 7.13 -17.39
CA THR A 319 -26.19 6.44 -18.46
C THR A 319 -25.56 5.11 -18.89
N TRP A 320 -24.24 4.98 -18.77
CA TRP A 320 -23.51 3.77 -19.21
C TRP A 320 -23.46 2.70 -18.13
N PHE A 321 -23.29 3.12 -16.86
CA PHE A 321 -23.15 2.20 -15.74
C PHE A 321 -24.53 1.82 -15.21
N ARG A 322 -24.84 0.52 -15.21
CA ARG A 322 -26.14 0.02 -14.75
C ARG A 322 -26.31 0.11 -13.23
N VAL A 323 -25.20 0.01 -12.51
CA VAL A 323 -25.14 0.02 -11.06
C VAL A 323 -23.85 0.74 -10.66
N HIS A 324 -23.95 1.57 -9.63
CA HIS A 324 -22.82 2.27 -9.05
C HIS A 324 -22.35 1.60 -7.77
N VAL A 325 -21.07 1.76 -7.49
CA VAL A 325 -20.47 1.37 -6.21
C VAL A 325 -21.02 2.27 -5.10
N GLU A 326 -21.25 1.68 -3.94
CA GLU A 326 -21.72 2.35 -2.72
C GLU A 326 -20.70 2.19 -1.60
N PRO A 327 -20.73 3.03 -0.55
CA PRO A 327 -19.91 2.82 0.63
C PRO A 327 -20.15 1.42 1.21
N LYS A 328 -19.07 0.81 1.70
CA LYS A 328 -19.00 -0.59 2.17
C LYS A 328 -19.13 -1.68 1.11
N ASP A 329 -19.24 -1.35 -0.17
CA ASP A 329 -18.97 -2.34 -1.22
C ASP A 329 -17.50 -2.78 -1.18
N ILE A 330 -17.22 -3.99 -1.67
CA ILE A 330 -15.86 -4.50 -1.83
C ILE A 330 -15.57 -4.72 -3.30
N LEU A 331 -14.46 -4.16 -3.79
CA LEU A 331 -13.97 -4.44 -5.15
C LEU A 331 -13.06 -5.65 -5.15
N ILE A 332 -13.18 -6.49 -6.17
CA ILE A 332 -12.25 -7.58 -6.46
C ILE A 332 -11.88 -7.59 -7.95
N SER A 333 -10.60 -7.82 -8.26
CA SER A 333 -10.16 -8.04 -9.63
C SER A 333 -10.49 -9.45 -10.11
N THR A 334 -11.05 -9.56 -11.32
CA THR A 334 -11.49 -10.86 -11.86
C THR A 334 -10.65 -11.37 -13.03
N VAL A 335 -9.72 -10.57 -13.56
CA VAL A 335 -8.87 -10.89 -14.71
C VAL A 335 -7.48 -10.27 -14.53
N GLY A 336 -6.43 -10.96 -14.96
CA GLY A 336 -5.05 -10.48 -14.82
C GLY A 336 -4.50 -10.82 -13.43
N THR A 337 -4.19 -9.81 -12.62
CA THR A 337 -3.85 -10.01 -11.20
C THR A 337 -5.14 -10.20 -10.41
N ILE A 338 -5.66 -11.42 -10.38
CA ILE A 338 -6.94 -11.80 -9.77
C ILE A 338 -6.83 -11.75 -8.24
N GLY A 339 -7.91 -11.36 -7.56
CA GLY A 339 -7.97 -11.37 -6.09
C GLY A 339 -7.54 -10.08 -5.40
N ARG A 340 -7.07 -9.08 -6.15
CA ARG A 340 -6.80 -7.76 -5.60
C ARG A 340 -8.09 -7.16 -5.09
N THR A 341 -8.09 -6.75 -3.84
CA THR A 341 -9.30 -6.42 -3.10
C THR A 341 -9.19 -5.02 -2.49
N SER A 342 -10.23 -4.20 -2.64
CA SER A 342 -10.29 -2.89 -1.99
C SER A 342 -11.66 -2.63 -1.38
N PHE A 343 -11.67 -2.01 -0.21
CA PHE A 343 -12.86 -1.59 0.53
C PHE A 343 -13.29 -0.18 0.09
N ILE A 344 -14.58 0.07 -0.05
CA ILE A 344 -15.10 1.35 -0.54
C ILE A 344 -15.58 2.23 0.61
N LYS A 345 -14.90 3.36 0.83
CA LYS A 345 -15.33 4.43 1.75
C LYS A 345 -15.86 5.67 1.01
N SER A 346 -15.27 6.01 -0.13
CA SER A 346 -15.72 7.12 -0.99
C SER A 346 -16.32 6.59 -2.28
N THR A 347 -17.33 7.28 -2.80
CA THR A 347 -17.96 6.97 -4.09
C THR A 347 -17.55 8.00 -5.14
N ASN A 348 -18.30 8.14 -6.24
CA ASN A 348 -17.97 9.00 -7.37
C ASN A 348 -16.78 8.51 -8.23
N PHE A 349 -16.78 7.21 -8.54
CA PHE A 349 -15.96 6.62 -9.59
C PHE A 349 -16.71 5.47 -10.26
N GLY A 350 -16.36 5.16 -11.50
CA GLY A 350 -16.84 4.00 -12.24
C GLY A 350 -15.85 2.83 -12.14
N ILE A 351 -16.31 1.60 -12.30
CA ILE A 351 -15.44 0.42 -12.39
C ILE A 351 -15.39 -0.13 -13.82
N ALA A 352 -14.20 -0.52 -14.26
CA ALA A 352 -13.99 -1.14 -15.58
C ALA A 352 -14.36 -2.64 -15.57
N GLN A 353 -14.39 -3.25 -16.76
CA GLN A 353 -14.88 -4.62 -17.00
C GLN A 353 -14.25 -5.73 -16.13
N ASN A 354 -12.99 -5.58 -15.74
CA ASN A 354 -12.23 -6.58 -15.01
C ASN A 354 -12.22 -6.38 -13.48
N VAL A 355 -13.03 -5.43 -13.01
CA VAL A 355 -13.26 -5.16 -11.59
C VAL A 355 -14.73 -5.48 -11.30
N LEU A 356 -14.96 -6.17 -10.19
CA LEU A 356 -16.27 -6.56 -9.72
C LEU A 356 -16.51 -5.96 -8.34
N GLY A 357 -17.59 -5.21 -8.15
CA GLY A 357 -18.05 -4.81 -6.83
C GLY A 357 -18.96 -5.86 -6.21
N LEU A 358 -18.83 -6.05 -4.90
CA LEU A 358 -19.50 -7.02 -4.08
C LEU A 358 -20.27 -6.28 -2.99
N ARG A 359 -21.59 -6.43 -3.00
CA ARG A 359 -22.49 -5.93 -1.96
C ARG A 359 -23.10 -7.12 -1.22
N PHE A 360 -22.95 -7.14 0.09
CA PHE A 360 -23.34 -8.28 0.91
C PHE A 360 -24.77 -8.15 1.42
N ALA A 361 -25.38 -9.30 1.73
CA ALA A 361 -26.68 -9.37 2.35
C ALA A 361 -26.65 -8.77 3.76
N LYS A 362 -27.80 -8.27 4.23
CA LYS A 362 -27.94 -7.56 5.52
C LYS A 362 -27.40 -8.33 6.74
N ALA A 363 -27.34 -9.66 6.69
CA ALA A 363 -26.83 -10.49 7.78
C ALA A 363 -25.30 -10.62 7.81
N ILE A 364 -24.60 -9.94 6.89
CA ILE A 364 -23.18 -10.10 6.64
C ILE A 364 -22.52 -8.74 6.68
N GLU A 365 -21.58 -8.57 7.61
CA GLU A 365 -20.86 -7.32 7.74
C GLU A 365 -19.75 -7.20 6.69
N PRO A 366 -19.68 -6.08 5.93
CA PRO A 366 -18.69 -5.92 4.88
C PRO A 366 -17.24 -5.95 5.35
N GLU A 367 -16.91 -5.40 6.52
CA GLU A 367 -15.55 -5.40 7.06
C GLU A 367 -15.09 -6.83 7.40
N TYR A 368 -15.99 -7.67 7.94
CA TYR A 368 -15.74 -9.11 8.11
C TYR A 368 -15.45 -9.79 6.76
N MET A 369 -16.28 -9.50 5.74
CA MET A 369 -16.09 -10.08 4.41
C MET A 369 -14.83 -9.60 3.71
N PHE A 370 -14.38 -8.38 3.98
CA PHE A 370 -13.14 -7.83 3.44
C PHE A 370 -11.91 -8.64 3.86
N TYR A 371 -11.80 -8.95 5.14
CA TYR A 371 -10.73 -9.80 5.64
C TYR A 371 -10.92 -11.27 5.27
N THR A 372 -12.17 -11.75 5.19
CA THR A 372 -12.49 -13.10 4.72
C THR A 372 -12.01 -13.32 3.29
N ILE A 373 -12.29 -12.40 2.36
CA ILE A 373 -11.86 -12.48 0.96
C ILE A 373 -10.33 -12.44 0.86
N LYS A 374 -9.66 -11.67 1.72
CA LYS A 374 -8.18 -11.59 1.78
C LYS A 374 -7.53 -12.81 2.44
N SER A 375 -8.29 -13.67 3.11
CA SER A 375 -7.74 -14.83 3.82
C SER A 375 -7.12 -15.84 2.86
N HIS A 376 -6.11 -16.59 3.35
CA HIS A 376 -5.45 -17.61 2.55
C HIS A 376 -6.43 -18.67 2.02
N ARG A 377 -7.41 -19.09 2.84
CA ARG A 377 -8.41 -20.09 2.45
C ARG A 377 -9.24 -19.60 1.26
N PHE A 378 -9.81 -18.39 1.34
CA PHE A 378 -10.60 -17.83 0.25
C PHE A 378 -9.80 -17.65 -1.04
N GLN A 379 -8.58 -17.12 -0.93
CA GLN A 379 -7.70 -16.92 -2.08
C GLN A 379 -7.30 -18.27 -2.72
N HIS A 380 -7.07 -19.31 -1.92
CA HIS A 380 -6.80 -20.65 -2.40
C HIS A 380 -8.00 -21.24 -3.15
N ASP A 381 -9.20 -21.17 -2.57
CA ASP A 381 -10.43 -21.67 -3.18
C ASP A 381 -10.79 -20.94 -4.48
N MET A 382 -10.54 -19.64 -4.54
CA MET A 382 -10.70 -18.85 -5.76
C MET A 382 -9.65 -19.25 -6.81
N THR A 383 -8.40 -19.46 -6.40
CA THR A 383 -7.31 -19.90 -7.30
C THR A 383 -7.62 -21.26 -7.93
N ALA A 384 -8.19 -22.19 -7.16
CA ALA A 384 -8.60 -23.50 -7.65
C ALA A 384 -9.72 -23.46 -8.70
N ARG A 385 -10.46 -22.34 -8.77
CA ARG A 385 -11.61 -22.13 -9.67
C ARG A 385 -11.28 -21.24 -10.87
N LEU A 386 -10.02 -20.87 -11.06
CA LEU A 386 -9.62 -20.02 -12.17
C LEU A 386 -9.75 -20.74 -13.52
N VAL A 387 -10.25 -20.01 -14.51
CA VAL A 387 -10.19 -20.41 -15.91
C VAL A 387 -8.90 -19.88 -16.51
N THR A 388 -8.00 -20.77 -16.94
CA THR A 388 -6.62 -20.44 -17.32
C THR A 388 -6.30 -20.62 -18.82
N THR A 389 -7.31 -20.85 -19.67
CA THR A 389 -7.11 -21.27 -21.08
C THR A 389 -6.47 -20.22 -21.99
N VAL A 390 -6.65 -18.92 -21.72
CA VAL A 390 -6.01 -17.83 -22.50
C VAL A 390 -5.45 -16.78 -21.54
N GLN A 391 -6.31 -16.20 -20.73
CA GLN A 391 -5.96 -15.29 -19.64
C GLN A 391 -6.65 -15.77 -18.39
N SER A 392 -5.89 -15.93 -17.30
CA SER A 392 -6.45 -16.33 -16.01
C SER A 392 -7.57 -15.37 -15.62
N SER A 393 -8.72 -15.95 -15.28
CA SER A 393 -9.91 -15.22 -14.87
C SER A 393 -10.77 -16.03 -13.91
N ILE A 394 -11.54 -15.35 -13.07
CA ILE A 394 -12.59 -15.97 -12.24
C ILE A 394 -13.96 -15.50 -12.73
N LYS A 395 -14.89 -16.43 -12.98
CA LYS A 395 -16.27 -16.10 -13.32
C LYS A 395 -17.08 -15.97 -12.03
N ARG A 396 -18.13 -15.14 -12.05
CA ARG A 396 -19.05 -15.00 -10.90
C ARG A 396 -19.66 -16.33 -10.48
N LYS A 397 -20.07 -17.15 -11.45
CA LYS A 397 -20.64 -18.46 -11.17
C LYS A 397 -19.68 -19.39 -10.43
N ASP A 398 -18.38 -19.21 -10.63
CA ASP A 398 -17.37 -20.01 -9.94
C ASP A 398 -17.12 -19.42 -8.54
N LEU A 399 -17.02 -18.09 -8.44
CA LEU A 399 -16.95 -17.37 -7.14
C LEU A 399 -18.13 -17.73 -6.22
N ASP A 400 -19.34 -17.80 -6.78
CA ASP A 400 -20.59 -18.18 -6.11
C ASP A 400 -20.52 -19.53 -5.38
N THR A 401 -19.61 -20.43 -5.79
CA THR A 401 -19.44 -21.78 -5.23
C THR A 401 -18.37 -21.88 -4.14
N ILE A 402 -17.71 -20.78 -3.79
CA ILE A 402 -16.76 -20.78 -2.68
C ILE A 402 -17.55 -20.78 -1.38
N ASP A 403 -17.33 -21.78 -0.54
CA ASP A 403 -17.97 -21.84 0.76
C ASP A 403 -17.25 -20.93 1.77
N ILE A 404 -18.03 -20.29 2.63
CA ILE A 404 -17.54 -19.32 3.61
C ILE A 404 -18.12 -19.66 4.98
N LEU A 405 -17.30 -19.51 6.01
CA LEU A 405 -17.73 -19.51 7.40
C LEU A 405 -18.52 -18.23 7.71
N VAL A 406 -19.71 -18.37 8.26
CA VAL A 406 -20.63 -17.28 8.61
C VAL A 406 -20.89 -17.33 10.11
N PRO A 407 -20.19 -16.50 10.89
CA PRO A 407 -20.47 -16.29 12.30
C PRO A 407 -21.84 -15.66 12.52
N LYS A 408 -22.36 -15.73 13.74
CA LYS A 408 -23.57 -14.99 14.13
C LYS A 408 -23.38 -13.48 13.86
N PRO A 409 -24.43 -12.76 13.39
CA PRO A 409 -24.32 -11.33 13.08
C PRO A 409 -23.77 -10.49 14.24
N SER A 410 -24.11 -10.83 15.49
CA SER A 410 -23.61 -10.12 16.67
C SER A 410 -22.08 -10.15 16.79
N ILE A 411 -21.42 -11.28 16.48
CA ILE A 411 -19.95 -11.39 16.52
C ILE A 411 -19.33 -10.60 15.36
N GLN A 412 -19.96 -10.62 14.18
CA GLN A 412 -19.50 -9.82 13.04
C GLN A 412 -19.57 -8.32 13.36
N ILE A 413 -20.67 -7.85 13.94
CA ILE A 413 -20.84 -6.45 14.38
C ILE A 413 -19.77 -6.09 15.41
N ALA A 414 -19.58 -6.92 16.43
CA ALA A 414 -18.55 -6.68 17.44
C ALA A 414 -17.16 -6.59 16.81
N PHE A 415 -16.82 -7.46 15.85
CA PHE A 415 -15.57 -7.35 15.13
C PHE A 415 -15.45 -6.03 14.36
N CYS A 416 -16.51 -5.61 13.68
CA CYS A 416 -16.53 -4.36 12.92
C CYS A 416 -16.26 -3.16 13.83
N GLU A 417 -16.80 -3.13 15.04
CA GLU A 417 -16.52 -2.05 16.01
C GLU A 417 -15.03 -1.95 16.40
N PHE A 418 -14.28 -3.06 16.37
CA PHE A 418 -12.83 -3.05 16.64
C PHE A 418 -12.01 -2.62 15.42
N VAL A 419 -12.42 -2.99 14.21
CA VAL A 419 -11.63 -2.73 12.99
C VAL A 419 -12.01 -1.46 12.26
N GLU A 420 -13.24 -0.96 12.40
CA GLU A 420 -13.71 0.24 11.71
C GLU A 420 -12.84 1.48 12.02
N PRO A 421 -12.44 1.76 13.28
CA PRO A 421 -11.50 2.86 13.56
C PRO A 421 -10.15 2.70 12.86
N LEU A 422 -9.66 1.45 12.73
CA LEU A 422 -8.40 1.15 12.04
C LEU A 422 -8.53 1.37 10.53
N ILE A 423 -9.66 0.99 9.94
CA ILE A 423 -9.96 1.21 8.52
C ILE A 423 -10.15 2.71 8.25
N ASP A 424 -10.85 3.44 9.12
CA ASP A 424 -11.09 4.88 8.99
C ASP A 424 -9.80 5.68 9.02
N GLU A 425 -8.93 5.39 10.00
CA GLU A 425 -7.63 6.05 10.10
C GLU A 425 -6.76 5.73 8.87
N GLN A 426 -6.82 4.48 8.36
CA GLN A 426 -6.16 4.15 7.09
C GLN A 426 -6.71 4.97 5.92
N PHE A 427 -8.02 5.18 5.86
CA PHE A 427 -8.65 5.96 4.79
C PHE A 427 -8.23 7.44 4.83
N VAL A 428 -8.22 8.04 6.03
CA VAL A 428 -7.77 9.41 6.26
C VAL A 428 -6.31 9.58 5.82
N ASN A 429 -5.42 8.71 6.29
CA ASN A 429 -4.00 8.75 5.95
C ASN A 429 -3.73 8.53 4.45
N ASN A 430 -4.50 7.65 3.79
CA ASN A 430 -4.38 7.45 2.33
C ASN A 430 -4.86 8.68 1.55
N THR A 431 -5.94 9.31 1.98
CA THR A 431 -6.43 10.55 1.36
C THR A 431 -5.41 11.68 1.51
N GLN A 432 -4.90 11.87 2.74
CA GLN A 432 -3.83 12.83 3.00
C GLN A 432 -2.58 12.54 2.16
N ASN A 433 -2.21 11.26 1.98
CA ASN A 433 -1.06 10.91 1.15
C ASN A 433 -1.26 11.28 -0.32
N ASN A 434 -2.46 11.11 -0.87
CA ASN A 434 -2.75 11.55 -2.24
C ASN A 434 -2.58 13.07 -2.37
N ASP A 435 -3.12 13.84 -1.42
CA ASP A 435 -3.04 15.30 -1.44
C ASP A 435 -1.58 15.79 -1.28
N LEU A 436 -0.84 15.22 -0.32
CA LEU A 436 0.57 15.56 -0.11
C LEU A 436 1.44 15.25 -1.34
N ALA A 437 1.18 14.12 -2.01
CA ALA A 437 1.88 13.78 -3.23
C ALA A 437 1.60 14.79 -4.36
N ILE A 438 0.34 15.19 -4.54
CA ILE A 438 -0.06 16.20 -5.53
C ILE A 438 0.61 17.56 -5.23
N ILE A 439 0.59 18.00 -3.97
CA ILE A 439 1.21 19.26 -3.55
C ILE A 439 2.72 19.21 -3.80
N ARG A 440 3.40 18.17 -3.32
CA ARG A 440 4.85 17.98 -3.51
C ARG A 440 5.22 17.99 -4.98
N ASP A 441 4.48 17.26 -5.81
CA ASP A 441 4.79 17.11 -7.24
C ASP A 441 4.51 18.39 -8.03
N THR A 442 3.59 19.23 -7.54
CA THR A 442 3.34 20.57 -8.07
C THR A 442 4.41 21.56 -7.65
N LEU A 443 4.88 21.49 -6.40
CA LEU A 443 5.90 22.40 -5.86
C LEU A 443 7.30 22.10 -6.38
N LEU A 444 7.66 20.83 -6.55
CA LEU A 444 8.99 20.41 -6.96
C LEU A 444 9.55 21.20 -8.15
N PRO A 445 8.92 21.23 -9.34
CA PRO A 445 9.47 21.94 -10.49
C PRO A 445 9.51 23.46 -10.29
N LYS A 446 8.61 24.03 -9.48
CA LYS A 446 8.56 25.46 -9.19
C LYS A 446 9.68 25.91 -8.25
N LEU A 447 10.00 25.07 -7.26
CA LEU A 447 11.12 25.30 -6.34
C LEU A 447 12.45 25.12 -7.05
N LEU A 448 12.61 24.08 -7.88
CA LEU A 448 13.85 23.83 -8.63
C LEU A 448 14.13 24.91 -9.69
N SER A 449 13.09 25.52 -10.27
CA SER A 449 13.25 26.61 -11.25
C SER A 449 13.39 28.00 -10.62
N GLY A 450 13.15 28.14 -9.31
CA GLY A 450 13.09 29.43 -8.64
C GLY A 450 11.83 30.24 -8.92
N GLU A 451 10.78 29.65 -9.53
CA GLU A 451 9.46 30.28 -9.65
C GLU A 451 8.87 30.59 -8.26
N ILE A 452 9.14 29.71 -7.28
CA ILE A 452 8.83 29.91 -5.87
C ILE A 452 10.14 30.04 -5.11
N ASP A 453 10.31 31.20 -4.45
CA ASP A 453 11.45 31.47 -3.58
C ASP A 453 11.02 31.30 -2.10
N LEU A 454 11.66 30.37 -1.40
CA LEU A 454 11.42 30.10 0.02
C LEU A 454 12.36 30.91 0.95
N THR A 455 13.23 31.75 0.39
CA THR A 455 14.22 32.52 1.15
C THR A 455 13.79 33.95 1.46
N ASN A 456 12.69 34.42 0.87
CA ASN A 456 12.07 35.67 1.27
C ASN A 456 11.27 35.42 2.55
N GLU A 457 11.85 35.79 3.69
CA GLU A 457 11.08 36.01 4.92
C GLU A 457 9.94 36.98 4.59
N VAL A 458 8.70 36.59 4.91
CA VAL A 458 7.63 37.56 5.09
C VAL A 458 8.06 38.38 6.32
N VAL A 459 8.69 39.51 6.06
CA VAL A 459 8.85 40.57 7.07
C VAL A 459 7.44 41.05 7.36
N GLU A 460 6.89 40.66 8.52
CA GLU A 460 5.67 41.27 9.08
C GLU A 460 5.83 42.78 9.25
#